data_AF-A0A1X7SJG4-F1
#
_entry.id   AF-A0A1X7SJG4-F1
#
_cell.length_a   1.000
_cell.length_b   1.000
_cell.length_c   1.000
_cell.angle_alpha   90.00
_cell.angle_beta   90.00
_cell.angle_gamma   90.00
#
_symmetry.space_group_name_H-M   'P 1'
#
loop_
_entity.id
_entity.type
_entity.pdbx_description
1 polymer ?
#
loop_
_entity_poly.entity_id
_entity_poly.type
_entity_poly.pdbx_seq_one_letter_code
_entity_poly.pdbx_strand_id
1 'polypeptide(L)'
;MYPWIFLVTPLIKLLSERELFYSALLNRWQTLAQSNFIPSLLFQDSIAGDATFLDEALYILQLPVVFLPASHMLQLQELYDNDIVIINEDSFTNYFLSKIKVFDAHIEIQLTGFDKLENFKNQLRTVPCIPCSPDGVVLKLPSQLIDPGTFHDMFDPDDSLFPFSDFCQNNPVCYTIMEMGMMSRKLPWDIVIKSAQTIKSVIVIDENKAMKRVKAILKCINSTVPDELKETSFLPVVPKPEHYFLPWKGEGHVLLSPTELMCDLRMGTREAALIVGSQRAILNTNSVNHGGCGSISQRFLHLQL
;
A
#
# COMPACT_ATOMS: atom_id res chain seq x y z
N MET A 1 -42.90 33.40 38.00
CA MET A 1 -41.46 33.21 37.76
C MET A 1 -41.05 31.98 38.53
N TYR A 2 -40.49 30.96 37.85
CA TYR A 2 -40.17 29.71 38.51
C TYR A 2 -38.90 29.85 39.38
N PRO A 3 -38.92 29.41 40.65
CA PRO A 3 -37.84 29.68 41.60
C PRO A 3 -36.49 29.03 41.24
N TRP A 4 -36.48 28.00 40.40
CA TRP A 4 -35.25 27.32 39.97
C TRP A 4 -34.44 28.09 38.92
N ILE A 5 -34.99 29.12 38.28
CA ILE A 5 -34.28 29.91 37.27
C ILE A 5 -32.99 30.53 37.84
N PHE A 6 -33.00 30.92 39.12
CA PHE A 6 -31.81 31.46 39.80
C PHE A 6 -30.73 30.40 40.06
N LEU A 7 -31.05 29.11 40.00
CA LEU A 7 -30.09 28.02 40.16
C LEU A 7 -29.38 27.66 38.86
N VAL A 8 -29.90 28.09 37.70
CA VAL A 8 -29.33 27.77 36.39
C VAL A 8 -27.93 28.37 36.23
N THR A 9 -27.74 29.65 36.54
CA THR A 9 -26.43 30.31 36.39
C THR A 9 -25.34 29.73 37.31
N PRO A 10 -25.59 29.47 38.60
CA PRO A 10 -24.63 28.76 39.45
C PRO A 10 -24.32 27.34 38.98
N LEU A 11 -25.31 26.60 38.46
CA LEU A 11 -25.12 25.26 37.94
C LEU A 11 -24.26 25.26 36.66
N ILE A 12 -24.50 26.19 35.74
CA ILE A 12 -23.66 26.39 34.55
C ILE A 12 -22.21 26.66 34.96
N LYS A 13 -22.01 27.57 35.92
CA LYS A 13 -20.67 27.87 36.44
C LYS A 13 -19.98 26.66 37.10
N LEU A 14 -20.74 25.84 37.83
CA LEU A 14 -20.23 24.60 38.40
C LEU A 14 -19.83 23.59 37.32
N LEU A 15 -20.65 23.45 36.27
CA LEU A 15 -20.38 22.55 35.14
C LEU A 15 -19.12 22.94 34.37
N SER A 16 -18.83 24.24 34.23
CA SER A 16 -17.63 24.69 33.53
C SER A 16 -16.36 24.66 34.38
N GLU A 17 -16.44 25.01 35.66
CA GLU A 17 -15.25 25.19 36.53
C GLU A 17 -14.83 23.94 37.30
N ARG A 18 -15.71 22.94 37.47
CA ARG A 18 -15.42 21.75 38.27
C ARG A 18 -15.18 20.51 37.41
N GLU A 19 -14.37 19.61 37.96
CA GLU A 19 -14.11 18.30 37.38
C GLU A 19 -15.30 17.36 37.63
N LEU A 20 -16.33 17.46 36.78
CA LEU A 20 -17.60 16.74 36.93
C LEU A 20 -17.81 15.69 35.85
N PHE A 21 -16.91 15.60 34.87
CA PHE A 21 -17.03 14.67 33.76
C PHE A 21 -15.95 13.60 33.87
N TYR A 22 -16.37 12.37 34.12
CA TYR A 22 -15.44 11.25 34.28
C TYR A 22 -15.12 10.63 32.92
N SER A 23 -13.83 10.63 32.55
CA SER A 23 -13.34 9.89 31.39
C SER A 23 -12.86 8.51 31.83
N ALA A 24 -13.61 7.48 31.45
CA ALA A 24 -13.28 6.09 31.78
C ALA A 24 -11.95 5.63 31.16
N LEU A 25 -11.63 6.14 29.97
CA LEU A 25 -10.41 5.77 29.24
C LEU A 25 -9.14 6.37 29.87
N LEU A 26 -9.24 7.59 30.39
CA LEU A 26 -8.13 8.27 31.06
C LEU A 26 -8.14 8.05 32.59
N ASN A 27 -9.18 7.40 33.12
CA ASN A 27 -9.39 7.13 34.54
C ASN A 27 -9.26 8.40 35.41
N ARG A 28 -9.88 9.51 34.98
CA ARG A 28 -9.84 10.80 35.71
C ARG A 28 -11.09 11.64 35.50
N TRP A 29 -11.38 12.49 36.46
CA TRP A 29 -12.39 13.54 36.33
C TRP A 29 -11.82 14.75 35.57
N GLN A 30 -12.68 15.41 34.81
CA GLN A 30 -12.31 16.48 33.88
C GLN A 30 -13.36 17.60 33.91
N THR A 31 -12.92 18.81 33.58
CA THR A 31 -13.81 19.96 33.37
C THR A 31 -14.47 19.87 32.00
N LEU A 32 -15.57 20.62 31.80
CA LEU A 32 -16.27 20.68 30.51
C LEU A 32 -15.34 20.98 29.33
N ALA A 33 -14.41 21.92 29.51
CA ALA A 33 -13.47 22.35 28.45
C ALA A 33 -12.39 21.30 28.12
N GLN A 34 -12.16 20.34 29.01
CA GLN A 34 -11.17 19.27 28.81
C GLN A 34 -11.79 17.99 28.24
N SER A 35 -13.12 17.90 28.23
CA SER A 35 -13.86 16.70 27.84
C SER A 35 -14.32 16.77 26.39
N ASN A 36 -14.18 15.65 25.70
CA ASN A 36 -14.78 15.41 24.41
C ASN A 36 -15.98 14.48 24.60
N PHE A 37 -17.07 14.75 23.90
CA PHE A 37 -18.27 13.95 24.02
C PHE A 37 -18.52 13.13 22.77
N ILE A 38 -18.89 11.86 22.95
CA ILE A 38 -19.25 10.98 21.84
C ILE A 38 -20.76 10.72 21.87
N PRO A 39 -21.48 10.97 20.77
CA PRO A 39 -22.86 10.54 20.62
C PRO A 39 -22.95 9.02 20.77
N SER A 40 -23.95 8.53 21.51
CA SER A 40 -24.18 7.09 21.72
C SER A 40 -24.43 6.27 20.44
N LEU A 41 -24.60 6.94 19.29
CA LEU A 41 -24.84 6.37 17.97
C LEU A 41 -23.58 6.27 17.10
N LEU A 42 -22.41 6.75 17.55
CA LEU A 42 -21.20 6.78 16.73
C LEU A 42 -20.84 5.35 16.26
N PHE A 43 -20.88 5.12 14.96
CA PHE A 43 -20.64 3.81 14.30
C PHE A 43 -21.62 2.67 14.65
N GLN A 44 -22.78 2.97 15.24
CA GLN A 44 -23.76 1.98 15.68
C GLN A 44 -24.40 1.19 14.51
N ASP A 45 -24.44 1.79 13.31
CA ASP A 45 -24.94 1.18 12.06
C ASP A 45 -23.82 0.55 11.19
N SER A 46 -22.57 0.83 11.53
CA SER A 46 -21.39 0.63 10.67
C SER A 46 -20.53 -0.54 11.16
N ILE A 47 -20.35 -0.64 12.48
CA ILE A 47 -19.61 -1.73 13.12
C ILE A 47 -20.65 -2.73 13.61
N ALA A 48 -21.05 -3.65 12.73
CA ALA A 48 -21.81 -4.82 13.13
C ALA A 48 -20.93 -5.72 14.03
N GLY A 49 -20.82 -5.39 15.31
CA GLY A 49 -20.51 -6.36 16.36
C GLY A 49 -19.39 -6.05 17.35
N ASP A 50 -18.60 -4.97 17.22
CA ASP A 50 -17.41 -4.83 18.07
C ASP A 50 -17.23 -3.45 18.71
N ALA A 51 -17.97 -3.20 19.80
CA ALA A 51 -17.76 -2.04 20.66
C ALA A 51 -16.33 -1.95 21.23
N THR A 52 -15.57 -3.07 21.19
CA THR A 52 -14.19 -3.14 21.69
C THR A 52 -13.22 -2.27 20.88
N PHE A 53 -13.44 -2.13 19.57
CA PHE A 53 -12.56 -1.33 18.70
C PHE A 53 -12.57 0.15 19.07
N LEU A 54 -13.76 0.72 19.26
CA LEU A 54 -13.89 2.13 19.55
C LEU A 54 -13.24 2.44 20.90
N ASP A 55 -13.44 1.61 21.91
CA ASP A 55 -12.80 1.77 23.22
C ASP A 55 -11.28 1.65 23.13
N GLU A 56 -10.77 0.67 22.40
CA GLU A 56 -9.33 0.49 22.16
C GLU A 56 -8.73 1.67 21.39
N ALA A 57 -9.39 2.13 20.34
CA ALA A 57 -8.94 3.25 19.54
C ALA A 57 -8.92 4.55 20.33
N LEU A 58 -9.96 4.83 21.10
CA LEU A 58 -9.99 6.02 21.94
C LEU A 58 -8.92 5.95 23.06
N TYR A 59 -8.65 4.76 23.60
CA TYR A 59 -7.56 4.53 24.53
C TYR A 59 -6.19 4.81 23.90
N ILE A 60 -5.91 4.28 22.71
CA ILE A 60 -4.65 4.53 21.98
C ILE A 60 -4.50 6.01 21.63
N LEU A 61 -5.58 6.66 21.20
CA LEU A 61 -5.56 8.08 20.88
C LEU A 61 -5.39 8.97 22.12
N GLN A 62 -5.63 8.43 23.32
CA GLN A 62 -5.64 9.12 24.61
C GLN A 62 -6.63 10.29 24.61
N LEU A 63 -7.79 10.10 23.98
CA LEU A 63 -8.81 11.14 23.90
C LEU A 63 -9.59 11.24 25.22
N PRO A 64 -9.82 12.45 25.74
CA PRO A 64 -10.55 12.68 26.99
C PRO A 64 -12.07 12.52 26.80
N VAL A 65 -12.48 11.31 26.43
CA VAL A 65 -13.88 11.04 26.07
C VAL A 65 -14.74 10.82 27.30
N VAL A 66 -15.93 11.39 27.25
CA VAL A 66 -16.99 11.23 28.23
C VAL A 66 -18.24 10.74 27.51
N PHE A 67 -18.76 9.60 27.97
CA PHE A 67 -19.99 9.02 27.46
C PHE A 67 -21.18 9.56 28.25
N LEU A 68 -22.12 10.19 27.55
CA LEU A 68 -23.36 10.67 28.13
C LEU A 68 -24.56 10.03 27.43
N PRO A 69 -25.67 9.76 28.16
CA PRO A 69 -26.93 9.39 27.54
C PRO A 69 -27.38 10.44 26.51
N ALA A 70 -28.02 10.01 25.41
CA ALA A 70 -28.45 10.92 24.33
C ALA A 70 -29.29 12.11 24.82
N SER A 71 -30.19 11.88 25.79
CA SER A 71 -31.00 12.93 26.40
C SER A 71 -30.16 13.99 27.12
N HIS A 72 -29.07 13.58 27.79
CA HIS A 72 -28.17 14.49 28.49
C HIS A 72 -27.25 15.22 27.52
N MET A 73 -26.86 14.58 26.42
CA MET A 73 -26.09 15.21 25.33
C MET A 73 -26.85 16.36 24.69
N LEU A 74 -28.13 16.17 24.36
CA LEU A 74 -28.97 17.21 23.77
C LEU A 74 -29.12 18.41 24.71
N GLN A 75 -29.34 18.17 26.01
CA GLN A 75 -29.42 19.24 27.00
C GLN A 75 -28.09 19.99 27.16
N LEU A 76 -26.96 19.29 27.08
CA LEU A 76 -25.63 19.91 27.15
C LEU A 76 -25.39 20.80 25.92
N GLN A 77 -25.79 20.34 24.73
CA GLN A 77 -25.72 21.12 23.48
C GLN A 77 -26.58 22.39 23.56
N GLU A 78 -27.83 22.29 24.02
CA GLU A 78 -28.72 23.45 24.17
C GLU A 78 -28.13 24.54 25.10
N LEU A 79 -27.33 24.14 26.10
CA LEU A 79 -26.74 25.05 27.08
C LEU A 79 -25.39 25.65 26.64
N TYR A 80 -24.60 24.94 25.83
CA TYR A 80 -23.20 25.26 25.52
C TYR A 80 -22.85 25.13 24.04
N ASP A 81 -23.80 25.41 23.15
CA ASP A 81 -23.83 25.14 21.70
C ASP A 81 -22.48 25.28 20.93
N ASN A 82 -21.55 26.16 21.37
CA ASN A 82 -20.23 26.34 20.74
C ASN A 82 -19.01 26.01 21.62
N ASP A 83 -19.20 25.73 22.91
CA ASP A 83 -18.11 25.54 23.88
C ASP A 83 -17.79 24.06 24.15
N ILE A 84 -18.61 23.13 23.64
CA ILE A 84 -18.41 21.69 23.80
C ILE A 84 -17.87 21.04 22.53
N VAL A 85 -16.88 20.16 22.69
CA VAL A 85 -16.31 19.39 21.59
C VAL A 85 -17.04 18.07 21.47
N ILE A 86 -17.77 17.90 20.37
CA ILE A 86 -18.46 16.66 20.04
C ILE A 86 -17.69 15.95 18.95
N ILE A 87 -17.23 14.74 19.26
CA ILE A 87 -16.57 13.88 18.29
C ILE A 87 -17.66 13.24 17.44
N ASN A 88 -17.78 13.69 16.21
CA ASN A 88 -18.53 13.01 15.16
C ASN A 88 -17.61 12.05 14.37
N GLU A 89 -18.17 11.33 13.41
CA GLU A 89 -17.45 10.32 12.63
C GLU A 89 -16.25 10.94 11.88
N ASP A 90 -16.41 12.12 11.29
CA ASP A 90 -15.35 12.81 10.56
C ASP A 90 -14.20 13.24 11.49
N SER A 91 -14.54 13.80 12.66
CA SER A 91 -13.55 14.23 13.65
C SER A 91 -12.79 13.03 14.21
N PHE A 92 -13.51 11.95 14.54
CA PHE A 92 -12.90 10.69 14.97
C PHE A 92 -11.94 10.16 13.90
N THR A 93 -12.38 10.13 12.64
CA THR A 93 -11.56 9.65 11.52
C THR A 93 -10.29 10.45 11.39
N ASN A 94 -10.37 11.78 11.47
CA ASN A 94 -9.18 12.64 11.45
C ASN A 94 -8.22 12.33 12.60
N TYR A 95 -8.74 12.15 13.82
CA TYR A 95 -7.90 11.77 14.97
C TYR A 95 -7.25 10.40 14.77
N PHE A 96 -8.03 9.40 14.34
CA PHE A 96 -7.59 8.05 14.06
C PHE A 96 -6.46 8.05 13.03
N LEU A 97 -6.70 8.65 11.85
CA LEU A 97 -5.72 8.72 10.76
C LEU A 97 -4.46 9.51 11.14
N SER A 98 -4.58 10.53 11.99
CA SER A 98 -3.42 11.31 12.45
C SER A 98 -2.43 10.50 13.29
N LYS A 99 -2.89 9.41 13.92
CA LYS A 99 -2.09 8.55 14.79
C LYS A 99 -2.08 7.09 14.34
N ILE A 100 -2.44 6.81 13.10
CA ILE A 100 -2.60 5.44 12.58
C ILE A 100 -1.36 4.56 12.80
N LYS A 101 -0.15 5.13 12.72
CA LYS A 101 1.11 4.41 12.99
C LYS A 101 1.28 3.88 14.41
N VAL A 102 0.49 4.36 15.36
CA VAL A 102 0.51 3.91 16.77
C VAL A 102 -0.34 2.65 16.95
N PHE A 103 -1.23 2.38 16.00
CA PHE A 103 -2.05 1.18 16.00
C PHE A 103 -1.24 0.00 15.48
N ASP A 104 -1.44 -1.17 16.09
CA ASP A 104 -0.89 -2.43 15.59
C ASP A 104 -1.58 -2.80 14.26
N ALA A 105 -0.85 -3.44 13.34
CA ALA A 105 -1.38 -3.96 12.07
C ALA A 105 -2.61 -4.86 12.27
N HIS A 106 -2.75 -5.49 13.44
CA HIS A 106 -3.90 -6.32 13.80
C HIS A 106 -5.18 -5.52 14.07
N ILE A 107 -5.08 -4.28 14.55
CA ILE A 107 -6.23 -3.42 14.88
C ILE A 107 -6.88 -2.83 13.61
N GLU A 108 -6.17 -2.85 12.49
CA GLU A 108 -6.63 -2.33 11.20
C GLU A 108 -7.60 -3.29 10.45
N ILE A 109 -7.83 -4.50 10.97
CA ILE A 109 -8.72 -5.51 10.34
C ILE A 109 -10.20 -5.06 10.30
N GLN A 110 -10.57 -4.00 11.04
CA GLN A 110 -11.93 -3.46 11.07
C GLN A 110 -12.18 -2.26 10.15
N LEU A 111 -11.28 -1.98 9.19
CA LEU A 111 -11.59 -1.10 8.05
C LEU A 111 -12.84 -1.55 7.26
N THR A 112 -13.24 -2.81 7.41
CA THR A 112 -14.50 -3.37 6.88
C THR A 112 -15.77 -2.74 7.45
N GLY A 113 -15.72 -2.16 8.66
CA GLY A 113 -16.88 -1.49 9.26
C GLY A 113 -17.10 -0.07 8.74
N PHE A 114 -16.07 0.53 8.14
CA PHE A 114 -16.10 1.90 7.64
C PHE A 114 -16.28 1.98 6.11
N ASP A 115 -16.42 0.83 5.45
CA ASP A 115 -16.64 0.73 4.00
C ASP A 115 -17.94 1.41 3.53
N LYS A 116 -18.92 1.58 4.43
CA LYS A 116 -20.17 2.31 4.19
C LYS A 116 -20.01 3.82 4.26
N LEU A 117 -18.92 4.33 4.85
CA LEU A 117 -18.71 5.76 5.01
C LEU A 117 -17.83 6.30 3.87
N GLU A 118 -18.46 6.81 2.81
CA GLU A 118 -17.76 7.35 1.64
C GLU A 118 -16.76 8.46 2.00
N ASN A 119 -17.03 9.25 3.05
CA ASN A 119 -16.08 10.25 3.51
C ASN A 119 -14.80 9.60 4.08
N PHE A 120 -14.95 8.53 4.85
CA PHE A 120 -13.83 7.75 5.39
C PHE A 120 -12.96 7.18 4.28
N LYS A 121 -13.58 6.54 3.27
CA LYS A 121 -12.89 6.03 2.08
C LYS A 121 -12.07 7.11 1.38
N ASN A 122 -12.63 8.32 1.23
CA ASN A 122 -11.91 9.43 0.60
C ASN A 122 -10.71 9.89 1.41
N GLN A 123 -10.80 9.87 2.75
CA GLN A 123 -9.67 10.21 3.61
C GLN A 123 -8.57 9.14 3.56
N LEU A 124 -8.93 7.85 3.61
CA LEU A 124 -7.99 6.72 3.47
C LEU A 124 -7.19 6.75 2.16
N ARG A 125 -7.77 7.27 1.07
CA ARG A 125 -7.06 7.42 -0.21
C ARG A 125 -5.85 8.37 -0.15
N THR A 126 -5.81 9.26 0.85
CA THR A 126 -4.85 10.35 0.95
C THR A 126 -3.87 10.21 2.11
N VAL A 127 -4.10 9.26 3.03
CA VAL A 127 -3.25 9.00 4.18
C VAL A 127 -2.65 7.59 4.08
N PRO A 128 -1.33 7.39 4.27
CA PRO A 128 -0.75 6.06 4.33
C PRO A 128 -1.36 5.26 5.50
N CYS A 129 -2.18 4.27 5.18
CA CYS A 129 -3.04 3.57 6.15
C CYS A 129 -3.16 2.07 5.89
N ILE A 130 -2.54 1.56 4.84
CA ILE A 130 -2.57 0.13 4.52
C ILE A 130 -1.21 -0.46 4.85
N PRO A 131 -1.14 -1.45 5.75
CA PRO A 131 0.11 -2.09 6.11
C PRO A 131 0.60 -2.91 4.93
N CYS A 132 1.89 -2.81 4.67
CA CYS A 132 2.62 -3.54 3.66
C CYS A 132 3.89 -4.12 4.27
N SER A 133 4.52 -5.04 3.55
CA SER A 133 5.67 -5.85 4.00
C SER A 133 5.28 -6.99 4.95
N PRO A 134 6.13 -8.01 5.12
CA PRO A 134 5.83 -9.19 5.93
C PRO A 134 5.63 -8.92 7.44
N ASP A 135 6.06 -7.76 7.94
CA ASP A 135 5.94 -7.36 9.34
C ASP A 135 4.72 -6.45 9.61
N GLY A 136 4.05 -5.98 8.56
CA GLY A 136 2.89 -5.10 8.68
C GLY A 136 3.17 -3.69 9.22
N VAL A 137 4.44 -3.31 9.42
CA VAL A 137 4.81 -2.05 10.08
C VAL A 137 4.77 -0.86 9.11
N VAL A 138 5.09 -1.09 7.85
CA VAL A 138 5.18 -0.03 6.85
C VAL A 138 3.79 0.27 6.31
N LEU A 139 3.28 1.48 6.52
CA LEU A 139 2.00 1.91 5.97
C LEU A 139 2.19 2.62 4.62
N LYS A 140 1.35 2.28 3.64
CA LYS A 140 1.30 2.91 2.31
C LYS A 140 -0.11 3.37 1.95
N LEU A 141 -0.17 4.26 0.97
CA LEU A 141 -1.43 4.63 0.34
C LEU A 141 -1.97 3.44 -0.46
N PRO A 142 -3.30 3.28 -0.59
CA PRO A 142 -3.88 2.27 -1.47
C PRO A 142 -3.33 2.35 -2.91
N SER A 143 -3.13 3.58 -3.42
CA SER A 143 -2.58 3.84 -4.76
C SER A 143 -1.09 3.52 -4.92
N GLN A 144 -0.38 3.19 -3.86
CA GLN A 144 1.03 2.76 -3.88
C GLN A 144 1.17 1.24 -3.81
N LEU A 145 0.05 0.52 -3.69
CA LEU A 145 0.02 -0.94 -3.60
C LEU A 145 -0.37 -1.56 -4.93
N ILE A 146 0.01 -2.81 -5.09
CA ILE A 146 -0.30 -3.63 -6.26
C ILE A 146 -1.04 -4.89 -5.82
N ASP A 147 -1.91 -5.39 -6.68
CA ASP A 147 -2.66 -6.62 -6.43
C ASP A 147 -1.71 -7.84 -6.42
N PRO A 148 -1.59 -8.57 -5.31
CA PRO A 148 -0.79 -9.79 -5.25
C PRO A 148 -1.31 -10.89 -6.18
N GLY A 149 -2.63 -10.97 -6.41
CA GLY A 149 -3.20 -11.96 -7.32
C GLY A 149 -2.65 -11.81 -8.74
N THR A 150 -2.60 -10.57 -9.22
CA THR A 150 -2.14 -10.24 -10.59
C THR A 150 -0.62 -10.17 -10.72
N PHE A 151 0.09 -9.65 -9.72
CA PHE A 151 1.51 -9.27 -9.85
C PHE A 151 2.50 -10.12 -9.03
N HIS A 152 2.08 -11.26 -8.44
CA HIS A 152 2.96 -12.15 -7.67
C HIS A 152 4.21 -12.66 -8.42
N ASP A 153 4.16 -12.78 -9.75
CA ASP A 153 5.34 -13.17 -10.53
C ASP A 153 6.35 -12.01 -10.67
N MET A 154 5.92 -10.75 -10.53
CA MET A 154 6.75 -9.56 -10.73
C MET A 154 7.38 -9.02 -9.44
N PHE A 155 6.80 -9.31 -8.28
CA PHE A 155 7.21 -8.72 -7.00
C PHE A 155 7.09 -9.73 -5.88
N ASP A 156 7.82 -9.43 -4.80
CA ASP A 156 7.83 -10.18 -3.57
C ASP A 156 7.20 -9.41 -2.41
N PRO A 157 6.79 -10.12 -1.34
CA PRO A 157 6.42 -9.48 -0.09
C PRO A 157 7.48 -8.50 0.43
N ASP A 158 8.77 -8.84 0.25
CA ASP A 158 9.91 -8.01 0.66
C ASP A 158 10.03 -6.71 -0.16
N ASP A 159 9.48 -6.65 -1.38
CA ASP A 159 9.41 -5.42 -2.17
C ASP A 159 8.44 -4.41 -1.54
N SER A 160 7.69 -4.81 -0.51
CA SER A 160 6.78 -3.97 0.28
C SER A 160 5.68 -3.31 -0.57
N LEU A 161 5.26 -3.95 -1.67
CA LEU A 161 4.24 -3.43 -2.59
C LEU A 161 2.89 -4.14 -2.48
N PHE A 162 2.87 -5.31 -1.84
CA PHE A 162 1.63 -6.00 -1.52
C PHE A 162 1.07 -5.51 -0.19
N PRO A 163 -0.27 -5.46 -0.03
CA PRO A 163 -0.87 -5.36 1.28
C PRO A 163 -0.41 -6.52 2.17
N PHE A 164 -0.42 -6.32 3.48
CA PHE A 164 -0.15 -7.36 4.47
C PHE A 164 -1.07 -8.57 4.25
N SER A 165 -0.55 -9.79 4.43
CA SER A 165 -1.19 -11.03 3.95
C SER A 165 -2.62 -11.21 4.43
N ASP A 166 -2.92 -10.76 5.63
CA ASP A 166 -4.23 -10.93 6.27
C ASP A 166 -5.31 -10.05 5.62
N PHE A 167 -4.91 -8.94 4.99
CA PHE A 167 -5.80 -8.08 4.20
C PHE A 167 -6.18 -8.75 2.88
N CYS A 168 -5.25 -9.50 2.29
CA CYS A 168 -5.46 -10.17 1.01
C CYS A 168 -6.25 -11.48 1.15
N GLN A 169 -6.24 -12.13 2.31
CA GLN A 169 -7.09 -13.28 2.60
C GLN A 169 -8.57 -12.88 2.76
N ASN A 170 -8.84 -11.67 3.25
CA ASN A 170 -10.18 -11.14 3.44
C ASN A 170 -10.71 -10.48 2.16
N ASN A 171 -11.56 -11.21 1.43
CA ASN A 171 -12.10 -10.77 0.13
C ASN A 171 -12.74 -9.36 0.16
N PRO A 172 -13.58 -8.98 1.15
CA PRO A 172 -14.16 -7.64 1.20
C PRO A 172 -13.11 -6.53 1.36
N VAL A 173 -12.13 -6.73 2.25
CA VAL A 173 -11.05 -5.76 2.52
C VAL A 173 -10.23 -5.52 1.26
N CYS A 174 -9.81 -6.59 0.60
CA CYS A 174 -9.03 -6.51 -0.62
C CYS A 174 -9.79 -5.72 -1.72
N TYR A 175 -11.10 -5.98 -1.87
CA TYR A 175 -11.95 -5.21 -2.80
C TYR A 175 -12.01 -3.73 -2.43
N THR A 176 -12.17 -3.38 -1.16
CA THR A 176 -12.17 -1.99 -0.70
C THR A 176 -10.84 -1.29 -1.03
N ILE A 177 -9.70 -1.95 -0.83
CA ILE A 177 -8.38 -1.39 -1.18
C ILE A 177 -8.27 -1.20 -2.71
N MET A 178 -8.81 -2.13 -3.52
CA MET A 178 -8.92 -1.94 -4.98
C MET A 178 -9.77 -0.73 -5.36
N GLU A 179 -10.93 -0.53 -4.73
CA GLU A 179 -11.77 0.67 -4.93
C GLU A 179 -11.06 1.96 -4.52
N MET A 180 -10.13 1.88 -3.58
CA MET A 180 -9.32 3.01 -3.13
C MET A 180 -8.09 3.29 -4.01
N GLY A 181 -7.81 2.45 -5.02
CA GLY A 181 -6.81 2.73 -6.05
C GLY A 181 -5.64 1.76 -6.12
N MET A 182 -5.70 0.61 -5.44
CA MET A 182 -4.68 -0.44 -5.62
C MET A 182 -4.59 -0.87 -7.08
N MET A 183 -3.36 -0.95 -7.59
CA MET A 183 -3.12 -1.27 -8.99
C MET A 183 -3.37 -2.75 -9.25
N SER A 184 -4.36 -3.06 -10.10
CA SER A 184 -4.77 -4.45 -10.40
C SER A 184 -4.73 -4.83 -11.88
N ARG A 185 -4.45 -3.88 -12.78
CA ARG A 185 -4.50 -4.13 -14.24
C ARG A 185 -3.23 -3.74 -14.98
N LYS A 186 -2.69 -2.56 -14.68
CA LYS A 186 -1.50 -2.00 -15.34
C LYS A 186 -0.62 -1.35 -14.29
N LEU A 187 0.68 -1.47 -14.48
CA LEU A 187 1.68 -0.82 -13.66
C LEU A 187 2.27 0.36 -14.41
N PRO A 188 2.55 1.47 -13.72
CA PRO A 188 3.37 2.54 -14.28
C PRO A 188 4.81 2.06 -14.44
N TRP A 189 5.52 2.65 -15.39
CA TRP A 189 6.86 2.17 -15.77
C TRP A 189 7.89 2.26 -14.64
N ASP A 190 7.78 3.25 -13.74
CA ASP A 190 8.67 3.39 -12.58
C ASP A 190 8.60 2.15 -11.66
N ILE A 191 7.41 1.57 -11.48
CA ILE A 191 7.21 0.35 -10.70
C ILE A 191 7.78 -0.88 -11.45
N VAL A 192 7.56 -0.95 -12.77
CA VAL A 192 8.14 -2.03 -13.61
C VAL A 192 9.67 -1.98 -13.62
N ILE A 193 10.26 -0.79 -13.68
CA ILE A 193 11.71 -0.59 -13.65
C ILE A 193 12.29 -1.03 -12.29
N LYS A 194 11.63 -0.70 -11.18
CA LYS A 194 12.02 -1.21 -9.84
C LYS A 194 12.02 -2.74 -9.81
N SER A 195 10.99 -3.39 -10.36
CA SER A 195 10.97 -4.85 -10.51
C SER A 195 12.19 -5.34 -11.32
N ALA A 196 12.50 -4.70 -12.44
CA ALA A 196 13.64 -5.08 -13.27
C ALA A 196 14.99 -4.99 -12.51
N GLN A 197 15.18 -3.94 -11.72
CA GLN A 197 16.40 -3.73 -10.93
C GLN A 197 16.64 -4.81 -9.88
N THR A 198 15.57 -5.36 -9.29
CA THR A 198 15.68 -6.44 -8.28
C THR A 198 16.09 -7.80 -8.85
N ILE A 199 15.96 -8.03 -10.17
CA ILE A 199 16.30 -9.33 -10.77
C ILE A 199 17.76 -9.71 -10.51
N LYS A 200 18.67 -8.72 -10.48
CA LYS A 200 20.10 -8.95 -10.22
C LYS A 200 20.36 -9.59 -8.85
N SER A 201 19.61 -9.22 -7.81
CA SER A 201 19.73 -9.84 -6.49
C SER A 201 18.95 -11.17 -6.43
N VAL A 202 17.75 -11.21 -7.00
CA VAL A 202 16.88 -12.40 -6.94
C VAL A 202 17.48 -13.59 -7.67
N ILE A 203 18.13 -13.39 -8.83
CA ILE A 203 18.64 -14.49 -9.66
C ILE A 203 19.74 -15.32 -8.98
N VAL A 204 20.49 -14.70 -8.05
CA VAL A 204 21.53 -15.37 -7.27
C VAL A 204 20.93 -16.27 -6.18
N ILE A 205 19.74 -15.91 -5.68
CA ILE A 205 19.06 -16.61 -4.58
C ILE A 205 18.11 -17.68 -5.13
N ASP A 206 17.31 -17.32 -6.14
CA ASP A 206 16.31 -18.17 -6.77
C ASP A 206 16.17 -17.80 -8.26
N GLU A 207 16.87 -18.57 -9.11
CA GLU A 207 16.86 -18.40 -10.55
C GLU A 207 15.44 -18.55 -11.13
N ASN A 208 14.66 -19.51 -10.64
CA ASN A 208 13.31 -19.79 -11.15
C ASN A 208 12.38 -18.59 -10.92
N LYS A 209 12.49 -17.99 -9.75
CA LYS A 209 11.76 -16.79 -9.36
C LYS A 209 12.18 -15.58 -10.19
N ALA A 210 13.48 -15.39 -10.39
CA ALA A 210 13.99 -14.35 -11.28
C ALA A 210 13.45 -14.52 -12.71
N MET A 211 13.41 -15.74 -13.23
CA MET A 211 12.90 -16.00 -14.59
C MET A 211 11.39 -15.71 -14.70
N LYS A 212 10.60 -15.99 -13.67
CA LYS A 212 9.18 -15.60 -13.62
C LYS A 212 9.03 -14.07 -13.67
N ARG A 213 9.84 -13.34 -12.89
CA ARG A 213 9.88 -11.88 -12.88
C ARG A 213 10.22 -11.29 -14.24
N VAL A 214 11.27 -11.81 -14.89
CA VAL A 214 11.64 -11.43 -16.27
C VAL A 214 10.47 -11.63 -17.22
N LYS A 215 9.87 -12.83 -17.22
CA LYS A 215 8.73 -13.16 -18.09
C LYS A 215 7.56 -12.20 -17.87
N ALA A 216 7.28 -11.84 -16.63
CA ALA A 216 6.17 -10.96 -16.30
C ALA A 216 6.45 -9.50 -16.70
N ILE A 217 7.68 -8.98 -16.52
CA ILE A 217 8.10 -7.67 -17.04
C ILE A 217 7.96 -7.62 -18.58
N LEU A 218 8.41 -8.66 -19.27
CA LEU A 218 8.28 -8.75 -20.73
C LEU A 218 6.81 -8.76 -21.20
N LYS A 219 5.88 -9.24 -20.37
CA LYS A 219 4.44 -9.17 -20.68
C LYS A 219 3.91 -7.74 -20.64
N CYS A 220 4.50 -6.85 -19.83
CA CYS A 220 4.11 -5.43 -19.74
C CYS A 220 4.51 -4.62 -20.98
N ILE A 221 5.53 -5.06 -21.72
CA ILE A 221 6.02 -4.37 -22.92
C ILE A 221 5.02 -4.55 -24.07
N ASN A 222 4.25 -3.50 -24.34
CA ASN A 222 3.25 -3.43 -25.40
C ASN A 222 3.31 -2.16 -26.25
N SER A 223 4.23 -1.25 -25.91
CA SER A 223 4.37 0.09 -26.48
C SER A 223 5.79 0.61 -26.19
N THR A 224 6.06 1.88 -26.55
CA THR A 224 7.36 2.53 -26.31
C THR A 224 7.80 2.40 -24.86
N VAL A 225 9.03 1.94 -24.69
CA VAL A 225 9.63 1.65 -23.39
C VAL A 225 10.53 2.83 -22.97
N PRO A 226 10.54 3.25 -21.69
CA PRO A 226 11.47 4.27 -21.21
C PRO A 226 12.93 3.82 -21.32
N ASP A 227 13.82 4.78 -21.58
CA ASP A 227 15.26 4.50 -21.73
C ASP A 227 15.86 3.89 -20.45
N GLU A 228 15.35 4.27 -19.27
CA GLU A 228 15.75 3.67 -17.99
C GLU A 228 15.58 2.14 -17.96
N LEU A 229 14.51 1.60 -18.55
CA LEU A 229 14.33 0.16 -18.64
C LEU A 229 15.26 -0.46 -19.70
N LYS A 230 15.56 0.27 -20.79
CA LYS A 230 16.49 -0.16 -21.84
C LYS A 230 17.93 -0.28 -21.32
N GLU A 231 18.30 0.56 -20.37
CA GLU A 231 19.61 0.53 -19.71
C GLU A 231 19.68 -0.42 -18.51
N THR A 232 18.53 -0.89 -18.01
CA THR A 232 18.51 -1.81 -16.86
C THR A 232 18.90 -3.24 -17.26
N SER A 233 19.92 -3.81 -16.63
CA SER A 233 20.35 -5.20 -16.88
C SER A 233 19.45 -6.21 -16.18
N PHE A 234 18.36 -6.60 -16.84
CA PHE A 234 17.40 -7.59 -16.32
C PHE A 234 17.19 -8.79 -17.23
N LEU A 235 17.78 -8.81 -18.43
CA LEU A 235 17.54 -9.86 -19.41
C LEU A 235 18.57 -10.99 -19.26
N PRO A 236 18.14 -12.23 -18.98
CA PRO A 236 19.04 -13.36 -18.80
C PRO A 236 19.66 -13.80 -20.12
N VAL A 237 20.97 -14.01 -20.09
CA VAL A 237 21.75 -14.51 -21.22
C VAL A 237 22.22 -15.93 -20.97
N VAL A 238 22.21 -16.73 -22.03
CA VAL A 238 22.70 -18.11 -21.96
C VAL A 238 24.22 -18.09 -21.69
N PRO A 239 24.73 -18.91 -20.75
CA PRO A 239 26.17 -19.02 -20.53
C PRO A 239 26.86 -19.70 -21.73
N LYS A 240 28.12 -19.33 -21.95
CA LYS A 240 28.93 -19.95 -23.01
C LYS A 240 29.09 -21.46 -22.74
N PRO A 241 28.79 -22.34 -23.71
CA PRO A 241 29.02 -23.77 -23.55
C PRO A 241 30.51 -24.09 -23.34
N GLU A 242 30.82 -25.06 -22.47
CA GLU A 242 32.20 -25.39 -22.03
C GLU A 242 33.20 -25.73 -23.16
N HIS A 243 32.71 -26.08 -24.34
CA HIS A 243 33.54 -26.44 -25.50
C HIS A 243 33.32 -25.54 -26.72
N TYR A 244 32.67 -24.39 -26.52
CA TYR A 244 32.45 -23.43 -27.60
C TYR A 244 33.69 -22.55 -27.79
N PHE A 245 34.35 -22.69 -28.94
CA PHE A 245 35.65 -22.08 -29.22
C PHE A 245 35.56 -20.67 -29.83
N LEU A 246 34.34 -20.16 -30.04
CA LEU A 246 34.10 -18.84 -30.63
C LEU A 246 33.71 -17.81 -29.56
N PRO A 247 33.93 -16.51 -29.81
CA PRO A 247 33.46 -15.46 -28.92
C PRO A 247 31.94 -15.59 -28.67
N TRP A 248 31.54 -15.48 -27.40
CA TRP A 248 30.14 -15.61 -27.00
C TRP A 248 29.64 -14.28 -26.44
N LYS A 249 28.61 -13.70 -27.06
CA LYS A 249 28.04 -12.44 -26.59
C LYS A 249 27.32 -12.68 -25.26
N GLY A 250 27.79 -12.03 -24.20
CA GLY A 250 27.36 -12.26 -22.82
C GLY A 250 28.28 -13.18 -21.99
N GLU A 251 29.47 -13.56 -22.51
CA GLU A 251 30.48 -14.27 -21.72
C GLU A 251 30.84 -13.47 -20.45
N GLY A 252 30.76 -14.13 -19.28
CA GLY A 252 30.98 -13.49 -17.97
C GLY A 252 29.79 -12.72 -17.40
N HIS A 253 28.65 -12.67 -18.11
CA HIS A 253 27.44 -11.98 -17.66
C HIS A 253 26.29 -12.97 -17.50
N VAL A 254 25.50 -12.81 -16.43
CA VAL A 254 24.25 -13.55 -16.22
C VAL A 254 23.05 -12.76 -16.76
N LEU A 255 23.12 -11.44 -16.63
CA LEU A 255 22.10 -10.49 -17.09
C LEU A 255 22.76 -9.42 -17.96
N LEU A 256 22.06 -8.99 -19.01
CA LEU A 256 22.41 -7.83 -19.81
C LEU A 256 21.21 -6.89 -19.92
N SER A 257 21.47 -5.63 -20.23
CA SER A 257 20.43 -4.66 -20.57
C SER A 257 19.96 -4.85 -22.02
N PRO A 258 18.73 -4.41 -22.35
CA PRO A 258 18.30 -4.31 -23.74
C PRO A 258 19.32 -3.60 -24.65
N THR A 259 19.91 -2.49 -24.20
CA THR A 259 20.93 -1.75 -24.97
C THR A 259 22.19 -2.59 -25.20
N GLU A 260 22.70 -3.29 -24.18
CA GLU A 260 23.89 -4.15 -24.29
C GLU A 260 23.66 -5.35 -25.26
N LEU A 261 22.43 -5.88 -25.26
CA LEU A 261 22.03 -6.97 -26.15
C LEU A 261 21.96 -6.54 -27.62
N MET A 262 21.50 -5.30 -27.85
CA MET A 262 21.35 -4.72 -29.17
C MET A 262 22.69 -4.16 -29.63
N CYS A 263 23.41 -4.87 -30.51
CA CYS A 263 24.64 -4.32 -31.10
C CYS A 263 24.36 -2.97 -31.73
N ASP A 264 25.20 -1.97 -31.45
CA ASP A 264 25.22 -0.70 -32.17
C ASP A 264 25.20 -0.97 -33.68
N LEU A 265 24.12 -0.55 -34.35
CA LEU A 265 23.99 -0.60 -35.82
C LEU A 265 25.00 0.32 -36.54
N ARG A 266 26.04 0.81 -35.83
CA ARG A 266 27.07 1.71 -36.34
C ARG A 266 28.25 1.00 -37.01
N MET A 267 28.38 -0.32 -36.86
CA MET A 267 29.31 -1.10 -37.68
C MET A 267 28.67 -1.36 -39.03
N GLY A 268 29.29 -0.85 -40.09
CA GLY A 268 28.83 -1.03 -41.47
C GLY A 268 28.49 -2.50 -41.74
N THR A 269 27.37 -2.73 -42.40
CA THR A 269 26.72 -4.02 -42.69
C THR A 269 27.60 -5.11 -43.31
N ARG A 270 28.86 -4.79 -43.64
CA ARG A 270 29.84 -5.69 -44.25
C ARG A 270 30.82 -6.34 -43.25
N GLU A 271 31.06 -5.73 -42.09
CA GLU A 271 32.00 -6.25 -41.08
C GLU A 271 31.29 -7.11 -40.01
N ALA A 272 30.01 -6.84 -39.74
CA ALA A 272 29.17 -7.71 -38.91
C ALA A 272 28.94 -9.09 -39.53
N ALA A 273 29.20 -9.28 -40.82
CA ALA A 273 28.96 -10.55 -41.52
C ALA A 273 30.04 -11.63 -41.27
N LEU A 274 31.19 -11.29 -40.67
CA LEU A 274 32.38 -12.18 -40.67
C LEU A 274 32.91 -12.64 -39.30
N ILE A 275 32.16 -12.46 -38.21
CA ILE A 275 32.57 -13.05 -36.92
C ILE A 275 31.66 -14.23 -36.59
N VAL A 276 32.26 -15.42 -36.66
CA VAL A 276 31.67 -16.70 -36.27
C VAL A 276 31.58 -16.71 -34.74
N GLY A 277 30.38 -16.96 -34.21
CA GLY A 277 30.00 -16.80 -32.79
C GLY A 277 28.58 -16.24 -32.73
N SER A 278 27.86 -16.32 -31.60
CA SER A 278 26.52 -15.70 -31.55
C SER A 278 26.66 -14.18 -31.63
N GLN A 279 26.50 -13.59 -32.82
CA GLN A 279 26.55 -12.14 -33.06
C GLN A 279 25.52 -11.35 -32.22
N ARG A 280 24.62 -12.07 -31.56
CA ARG A 280 23.59 -11.59 -30.65
C ARG A 280 23.66 -12.46 -29.38
N ALA A 281 23.45 -11.88 -28.21
CA ALA A 281 23.32 -12.70 -27.01
C ALA A 281 21.99 -13.47 -27.12
N ILE A 282 22.02 -14.73 -26.70
CA ILE A 282 20.84 -15.59 -26.76
C ILE A 282 20.04 -15.36 -25.48
N LEU A 283 18.85 -14.78 -25.64
CA LEU A 283 17.91 -14.54 -24.56
C LEU A 283 17.33 -15.86 -24.05
N ASN A 284 17.45 -16.12 -22.76
CA ASN A 284 16.83 -17.28 -22.13
C ASN A 284 15.44 -16.94 -21.55
N THR A 285 14.44 -16.78 -22.42
CA THR A 285 13.09 -16.36 -21.99
C THR A 285 12.13 -17.50 -21.67
N ASN A 286 12.44 -18.75 -22.05
CA ASN A 286 11.45 -19.84 -22.02
C ASN A 286 11.86 -21.07 -21.22
N SER A 287 13.12 -21.22 -20.81
CA SER A 287 13.58 -22.40 -20.10
C SER A 287 13.79 -22.12 -18.62
N VAL A 288 13.01 -22.82 -17.79
CA VAL A 288 13.33 -23.01 -16.38
C VAL A 288 14.23 -24.24 -16.17
N ASN A 289 14.24 -25.21 -17.11
CA ASN A 289 14.93 -26.50 -16.94
C ASN A 289 15.93 -26.89 -18.06
N HIS A 290 15.94 -26.24 -19.23
CA HIS A 290 16.78 -26.64 -20.37
C HIS A 290 17.21 -25.41 -21.20
N GLY A 291 18.39 -24.86 -20.87
CA GLY A 291 19.05 -23.71 -21.50
C GLY A 291 18.48 -23.29 -22.86
N GLY A 292 17.96 -22.05 -22.90
CA GLY A 292 17.03 -21.57 -23.91
C GLY A 292 17.48 -21.60 -25.37
N CYS A 293 16.47 -21.68 -26.23
CA CYS A 293 16.41 -21.22 -27.63
C CYS A 293 14.93 -21.06 -27.99
N GLY A 294 14.30 -19.97 -27.53
CA GLY A 294 12.91 -19.62 -27.87
C GLY A 294 12.84 -18.49 -28.90
N SER A 295 11.78 -18.45 -29.70
CA SER A 295 11.52 -17.34 -30.63
C SER A 295 11.42 -16.02 -29.86
N ILE A 296 12.18 -15.01 -30.32
CA ILE A 296 12.08 -13.64 -29.80
C ILE A 296 10.70 -13.09 -30.18
N SER A 297 9.85 -12.85 -29.18
CA SER A 297 8.52 -12.26 -29.40
C SER A 297 8.65 -10.89 -30.09
N GLN A 298 7.72 -10.54 -30.99
CA GLN A 298 7.65 -9.21 -31.63
C GLN A 298 7.70 -8.05 -30.63
N ARG A 299 7.30 -8.29 -29.36
CA ARG A 299 7.39 -7.30 -28.28
C ARG A 299 8.81 -6.80 -28.01
N PHE A 300 9.83 -7.60 -28.29
CA PHE A 300 11.23 -7.18 -28.16
C PHE A 300 11.60 -6.06 -29.13
N LEU A 301 10.86 -5.86 -30.23
CA LEU A 301 11.08 -4.73 -31.14
C LEU A 301 10.83 -3.39 -30.44
N HIS A 302 9.97 -3.33 -29.43
CA HIS A 302 9.74 -2.11 -28.63
C HIS A 302 10.89 -1.76 -27.69
N LEU A 303 11.82 -2.69 -27.46
CA LEU A 303 13.07 -2.40 -26.76
C LEU A 303 14.16 -1.84 -27.71
N GLN A 304 13.90 -1.82 -29.02
CA GLN A 304 14.85 -1.38 -30.06
C GLN A 304 14.64 0.06 -30.53
N LEU A 305 13.43 0.61 -30.31
CA LEU A 305 13.01 1.97 -30.68
C LEU A 305 12.85 2.82 -29.42
#